data_AF-A0A524PR83-F1
#
_entry.id   AF-A0A524PR83-F1
#
_cell.length_a   1.000
_cell.length_b   1.000
_cell.length_c   1.000
_cell.angle_alpha   90.00
_cell.angle_beta   90.00
_cell.angle_gamma   90.00
#
_symmetry.space_group_name_H-M   'P 1'
#
loop_
_entity.id
_entity.type
_entity.pdbx_description
1 polymer ?
#
loop_
_entity_poly.entity_id
_entity_poly.type
_entity_poly.pdbx_seq_one_letter_code
_entity_poly.pdbx_strand_id
1 'polypeptide(L)' 'MGHRAQSTGLREEFMKLGIPEEWVEPLMALGYDSVERLKEVEKPGKLANDLNGYKKKNKLDLPGLSPEVVGEWLK' A
#
# COMPACT_ATOMS: atom_id res chain seq x y z
N MET A 1 -8.98 6.85 22.47
CA MET A 1 -10.08 6.88 21.47
C MET A 1 -9.46 7.27 20.13
N GLY A 2 -9.81 6.58 19.03
CA GLY A 2 -9.64 7.17 17.69
C GLY A 2 -8.72 6.43 16.70
N HIS A 3 -9.07 5.21 16.29
CA HIS A 3 -8.65 4.67 14.99
C HIS A 3 -9.83 4.07 14.23
N ARG A 4 -11.02 4.69 14.33
CA ARG A 4 -12.24 4.16 13.68
C ARG A 4 -12.93 5.14 12.73
N ALA A 5 -12.35 6.32 12.49
CA ALA A 5 -12.84 7.30 11.52
C ALA A 5 -11.86 7.55 10.34
N GLN A 6 -10.65 6.97 10.36
CA GLN A 6 -9.62 7.25 9.35
C GLN A 6 -9.70 6.34 8.12
N SER A 7 -10.51 5.29 8.14
CA SER A 7 -10.53 4.26 7.10
C SER A 7 -11.00 4.75 5.72
N THR A 8 -11.76 5.84 5.64
CA THR A 8 -12.23 6.41 4.36
C THR A 8 -11.23 7.43 3.81
N GLY A 9 -10.81 8.40 4.63
CA GLY A 9 -9.86 9.43 4.20
C GLY A 9 -8.50 8.85 3.78
N LEU A 10 -8.02 7.82 4.49
CA LEU A 10 -6.76 7.16 4.16
C LEU A 10 -6.80 6.46 2.78
N ARG A 11 -7.93 5.84 2.44
CA ARG A 11 -8.12 5.21 1.12
C ARG A 11 -8.04 6.27 0.02
N GLU A 12 -8.69 7.41 0.22
CA GLU A 12 -8.64 8.53 -0.72
C GLU A 12 -7.22 9.10 -0.86
N GLU A 13 -6.46 9.18 0.25
CA GLU A 13 -5.07 9.64 0.23
C GLU A 13 -4.15 8.69 -0.54
N PHE A 14 -4.26 7.38 -0.33
CA PHE A 14 -3.50 6.40 -1.11
C PHE A 14 -3.90 6.40 -2.59
N MET A 15 -5.19 6.50 -2.90
CA MET A 15 -5.66 6.61 -4.28
C MET A 15 -5.11 7.87 -4.99
N LYS A 16 -4.97 8.99 -4.28
CA LYS A 16 -4.34 10.22 -4.83
C LYS A 16 -2.87 10.03 -5.20
N LEU A 17 -2.18 9.07 -4.60
CA LEU A 17 -0.80 8.68 -4.96
C LEU A 17 -0.75 7.70 -6.14
N GLY A 18 -1.90 7.34 -6.73
CA GLY A 18 -1.98 6.36 -7.81
C GLY A 18 -1.94 4.91 -7.31
N ILE A 19 -2.18 4.68 -6.02
CA ILE A 19 -2.29 3.33 -5.46
C ILE A 19 -3.70 2.82 -5.70
N PRO A 20 -3.88 1.66 -6.36
CA PRO A 20 -5.20 1.08 -6.53
C PRO A 20 -5.83 0.71 -5.18
N GLU A 21 -7.16 0.88 -5.04
CA GLU A 21 -7.86 0.62 -3.77
C GLU A 21 -7.61 -0.79 -3.22
N GLU A 22 -7.52 -1.78 -4.11
CA GLU A 22 -7.23 -3.18 -3.79
C GLU A 22 -5.87 -3.39 -3.07
N TRP A 23 -4.94 -2.44 -3.18
CA TRP A 23 -3.64 -2.46 -2.50
C TRP A 23 -3.64 -1.74 -1.16
N VAL A 24 -4.68 -0.96 -0.86
CA VAL A 24 -4.79 -0.22 0.41
C VAL A 24 -4.95 -1.18 1.59
N GLU A 25 -5.75 -2.25 1.45
CA GLU A 25 -5.89 -3.24 2.52
C GLU A 25 -4.59 -4.02 2.80
N PRO A 26 -3.88 -4.56 1.79
CA PRO A 26 -2.55 -5.10 1.97
C PRO A 26 -1.55 -4.13 2.63
N LEU A 27 -1.55 -2.85 2.22
CA LEU A 27 -0.68 -1.83 2.81
C LEU A 27 -0.94 -1.66 4.31
N MET A 28 -2.22 -1.48 4.69
CA MET A 28 -2.61 -1.38 6.10
C MET A 28 -2.27 -2.65 6.88
N ALA A 29 -2.50 -3.83 6.29
CA ALA A 29 -2.18 -5.11 6.92
C ALA A 29 -0.67 -5.33 7.12
N LEU A 30 0.16 -4.69 6.30
CA LEU A 30 1.62 -4.68 6.43
C LEU A 30 2.15 -3.59 7.37
N GLY A 31 1.27 -2.76 7.95
CA GLY A 31 1.62 -1.68 8.89
C GLY A 31 1.86 -0.31 8.24
N TYR A 32 1.47 -0.16 6.97
CA TYR A 32 1.43 1.13 6.27
C TYR A 32 0.03 1.74 6.44
N ASP A 33 -0.27 2.13 7.67
CA ASP A 33 -1.56 2.71 8.07
C ASP A 33 -1.68 4.22 7.81
N SER A 34 -0.65 4.84 7.21
CA SER A 34 -0.65 6.25 6.79
C SER A 34 0.19 6.48 5.52
N VAL A 35 -0.12 7.55 4.78
CA VAL A 35 0.71 7.98 3.63
C VAL A 35 2.13 8.37 4.07
N GLU A 36 2.26 8.96 5.26
CA GLU A 36 3.58 9.31 5.83
C GLU A 36 4.44 8.06 6.00
N ARG A 37 3.90 7.01 6.65
CA ARG A 37 4.56 5.71 6.81
C ARG A 37 4.95 5.08 5.47
N LEU A 38 4.10 5.27 4.45
CA LEU A 38 4.39 4.78 3.12
C LEU A 38 5.57 5.53 2.50
N LYS A 39 5.59 6.87 2.57
CA LYS A 39 6.67 7.71 2.04
C LYS A 39 8.00 7.53 2.78
N GLU A 40 8.00 7.03 4.01
CA GLU A 40 9.22 6.61 4.72
C GLU A 40 9.91 5.38 4.08
N VAL A 41 9.23 4.67 3.18
CA VAL A 41 9.84 3.57 2.44
C VAL A 41 10.86 4.12 1.44
N GLU A 42 12.14 3.89 1.72
CA GLU A 42 13.22 4.30 0.80
C GLU A 42 13.38 3.35 -0.40
N LYS A 43 12.97 2.09 -0.24
CA LYS A 43 13.22 1.01 -1.19
C LYS A 43 11.93 0.48 -1.80
N PRO A 44 11.51 0.95 -2.98
CA PRO A 44 10.27 0.48 -3.63
C PRO A 44 10.28 -1.02 -3.90
N GLY A 45 11.45 -1.59 -4.24
CA GLY A 45 11.58 -3.03 -4.48
C GLY A 45 11.27 -3.88 -3.24
N LYS A 46 11.56 -3.38 -2.03
CA LYS A 46 11.21 -4.10 -0.79
C LYS A 46 9.68 -4.11 -0.61
N LEU A 47 9.05 -2.96 -0.75
CA LEU A 47 7.60 -2.83 -0.60
C LEU A 47 6.83 -3.64 -1.65
N ALA A 48 7.28 -3.61 -2.92
CA ALA A 48 6.70 -4.45 -3.97
C ALA A 48 6.78 -5.95 -3.63
N ASN A 49 7.92 -6.41 -3.09
CA ASN A 49 8.08 -7.81 -2.65
C ASN A 49 7.17 -8.15 -1.48
N ASP A 50 7.06 -7.27 -0.48
CA ASP A 50 6.20 -7.48 0.69
C ASP A 50 4.72 -7.57 0.27
N LEU A 51 4.26 -6.68 -0.62
CA LEU A 51 2.90 -6.66 -1.16
C LEU A 51 2.59 -7.86 -2.05
N ASN A 52 3.47 -8.21 -3.00
CA ASN A 52 3.30 -9.41 -3.82
C ASN A 52 3.34 -10.69 -2.97
N GLY A 53 4.17 -10.71 -1.92
CA GLY A 53 4.22 -11.79 -0.94
C GLY A 53 2.90 -11.91 -0.17
N TYR A 54 2.34 -10.79 0.29
CA TYR A 54 1.03 -10.73 0.94
C TYR A 54 -0.09 -11.21 0.00
N LYS A 55 -0.13 -10.69 -1.24
CA LYS A 55 -1.06 -11.13 -2.30
C LYS A 55 -0.99 -12.65 -2.49
N LYS A 56 0.22 -13.22 -2.64
CA LYS A 56 0.41 -14.67 -2.84
C LYS A 56 -0.06 -15.48 -1.62
N LYS A 57 0.26 -15.03 -0.41
CA LYS A 57 -0.15 -15.71 0.84
C LYS A 57 -1.68 -15.71 1.02
N ASN A 58 -2.32 -14.59 0.69
CA ASN A 58 -3.77 -14.41 0.82
C ASN A 58 -4.55 -14.84 -0.44
N LYS A 59 -3.87 -15.36 -1.47
CA LYS A 59 -4.45 -15.79 -2.75
C LYS A 59 -5.32 -14.70 -3.40
N LEU A 60 -4.86 -13.45 -3.34
CA LEU A 60 -5.58 -12.32 -3.93
C LEU A 60 -5.40 -12.31 -5.45
N ASP A 61 -6.49 -12.09 -6.17
CA ASP A 61 -6.51 -12.00 -7.64
C ASP A 61 -6.20 -10.58 -8.12
N LEU A 62 -5.03 -10.07 -7.70
CA LEU A 62 -4.55 -8.71 -8.04
C LEU A 62 -3.43 -8.81 -9.09
N PRO A 63 -3.14 -7.76 -9.89
CA PRO A 63 -1.96 -7.73 -10.74
C PRO A 63 -0.67 -7.87 -9.91
N GLY A 64 0.45 -8.27 -10.52
CA GLY A 64 1.74 -8.22 -9.83
C GLY A 64 2.25 -6.78 -9.77
N LEU A 65 2.81 -6.36 -8.63
CA LEU A 65 3.44 -5.04 -8.52
C LEU A 65 4.92 -5.11 -8.92
N SER A 66 5.36 -4.18 -9.76
CA SER A 66 6.77 -3.98 -10.06
C SER A 66 7.38 -2.90 -9.16
N PRO A 67 8.69 -2.94 -8.87
CA PRO A 67 9.37 -1.86 -8.15
C PRO A 67 9.17 -0.48 -8.79
N GLU A 68 9.02 -0.41 -10.10
CA GLU A 68 8.74 0.85 -10.83
C GLU A 68 7.37 1.43 -10.45
N VAL A 69 6.33 0.60 -10.48
CA VAL A 69 4.96 1.01 -10.10
C VAL A 69 4.93 1.49 -8.65
N VAL A 70 5.54 0.73 -7.75
CA VAL A 70 5.63 1.10 -6.34
C VAL A 70 6.49 2.35 -6.14
N GLY A 71 7.51 2.54 -6.98
CA GLY A 71 8.33 3.74 -7.01
C GLY A 71 7.51 5.00 -7.27
N GLU A 72 6.50 4.95 -8.15
CA GLU A 72 5.61 6.09 -8.39
C GLU A 72 4.80 6.50 -7.15
N TRP A 73 4.45 5.54 -6.28
CA TRP A 73 3.67 5.81 -5.07
C TRP A 73 4.47 6.56 -3.99
N LEU A 74 5.79 6.42 -4.03
CA LEU A 74 6.73 7.00 -3.07
C LEU A 74 7.21 8.40 -3.48
N LYS A 75 6.80 8.88 -4.66
CA LYS A 75 7.14 10.22 -5.15
C LYS A 75 6.38 11.33 -4.42
#